data_AF-A0A9P1IIM1-F1
#
_entry.id   AF-A0A9P1IIM1-F1
#
_cell.length_a   1.000
_cell.length_b   1.000
_cell.length_c   1.000
_cell.angle_alpha   90.00
_cell.angle_beta   90.00
_cell.angle_gamma   90.00
#
_symmetry.space_group_name_H-M   'P 1'
#
loop_
_entity.id
_entity.type
_entity.pdbx_description
1 polymer ?
#
loop_
_entity_poly.entity_id
_entity_poly.type
_entity_poly.pdbx_seq_one_letter_code
_entity_poly.pdbx_strand_id
1 'polypeptide(L)'
;MADNTLCSIREQLDNLNDATDNINTLEIRLDNAKKDFRETQSIFNKEMSGLSRKHSKHIAKSRIFFDLKAKENELKNSAQTAAENYKKKQIIHELSKQHLDELMRTSNIEEYSEVISQQIEMIHESENECEEAERIHETKIGDLLATESCLAKLEDEYRTSIKKSKQYYERKDYFMKKMKAQIELVTFLEDQIQNKKKSYSTSMRNLEIISEQIHFERSMNAENG
;
A
#
# COMPACT_ATOMS: atom_id res chain seq x y z
N MET A 1 12.75 -12.43 -45.88
CA MET A 1 13.08 -11.17 -45.17
C MET A 1 11.94 -10.16 -45.27
N ALA A 2 11.47 -9.77 -46.47
CA ALA A 2 10.38 -8.79 -46.63
C ALA A 2 9.07 -9.11 -45.88
N ASP A 3 8.65 -10.38 -45.83
CA ASP A 3 7.41 -10.81 -45.16
C ASP A 3 7.49 -10.69 -43.63
N ASN A 4 8.67 -10.94 -43.05
CA ASN A 4 8.91 -10.82 -41.61
C ASN A 4 8.92 -9.34 -41.18
N THR A 5 9.48 -8.46 -42.01
CA THR A 5 9.48 -7.01 -41.77
C THR A 5 8.07 -6.42 -41.85
N LEU A 6 7.26 -6.87 -42.82
CA LEU A 6 5.87 -6.44 -42.95
C LEU A 6 5.01 -6.89 -41.75
N CYS A 7 5.23 -8.12 -41.27
CA CYS A 7 4.58 -8.64 -40.07
C CYS A 7 4.95 -7.82 -38.82
N SER A 8 6.23 -7.49 -38.66
CA SER A 8 6.74 -6.67 -37.55
C SER A 8 6.20 -5.24 -37.57
N ILE A 9 6.12 -4.60 -38.75
CA ILE A 9 5.50 -3.28 -38.91
C ILE A 9 4.01 -3.32 -38.51
N ARG A 10 3.28 -4.34 -38.99
CA ARG A 10 1.86 -4.49 -38.68
C ARG A 10 1.61 -4.62 -37.17
N GLU A 11 2.41 -5.45 -36.50
CA GLU A 11 2.33 -5.63 -35.05
C GLU A 11 2.59 -4.30 -34.30
N GLN A 12 3.60 -3.52 -34.70
CA GLN A 12 3.84 -2.23 -34.06
C GLN A 12 2.70 -1.22 -34.31
N LEU A 13 2.09 -1.23 -35.50
CA LEU A 13 0.93 -0.37 -35.80
C LEU A 13 -0.31 -0.78 -34.99
N ASP A 14 -0.57 -2.07 -34.85
CA ASP A 14 -1.66 -2.59 -34.00
C ASP A 14 -1.42 -2.18 -32.53
N ASN A 15 -0.19 -2.30 -32.03
CA ASN A 15 0.19 -1.85 -30.69
C ASN A 15 0.00 -0.32 -30.49
N LEU A 16 0.26 0.49 -31.51
CA LEU A 16 0.03 1.94 -31.45
C LEU A 16 -1.45 2.29 -31.42
N ASN A 17 -2.28 1.62 -32.23
CA ASN A 17 -3.72 1.80 -32.24
C ASN A 17 -4.30 1.44 -30.86
N ASP A 18 -3.93 0.27 -30.33
CA ASP A 18 -4.35 -0.18 -29.01
C ASP A 18 -3.88 0.77 -27.90
N ALA A 19 -2.63 1.25 -27.95
CA ALA A 19 -2.13 2.21 -26.98
C ALA A 19 -2.89 3.53 -27.05
N THR A 20 -3.22 4.01 -28.25
CA THR A 20 -3.97 5.25 -28.47
C THR A 20 -5.38 5.17 -27.89
N ASP A 21 -6.13 4.10 -28.21
CA ASP A 21 -7.48 3.89 -27.72
C ASP A 21 -7.52 3.76 -26.19
N ASN A 22 -6.54 3.06 -25.63
CA ASN A 22 -6.38 2.93 -24.18
C ASN A 22 -6.05 4.27 -23.52
N ILE A 23 -5.14 5.07 -24.09
CA ILE A 23 -4.80 6.41 -23.57
C ILE A 23 -6.05 7.28 -23.55
N ASN A 24 -6.78 7.37 -24.67
CA ASN A 24 -8.00 8.18 -24.76
C ASN A 24 -9.04 7.77 -23.72
N THR A 25 -9.27 6.46 -23.58
CA THR A 25 -10.22 5.91 -22.60
C THR A 25 -9.80 6.23 -21.16
N LEU A 26 -8.51 6.06 -20.84
CA LEU A 26 -7.98 6.34 -19.51
C LEU A 26 -7.99 7.85 -19.19
N GLU A 27 -7.72 8.71 -20.16
CA GLU A 27 -7.78 10.17 -20.01
C GLU A 27 -9.21 10.64 -19.69
N ILE A 28 -10.22 10.14 -20.40
CA ILE A 28 -11.63 10.42 -20.09
C ILE A 28 -11.98 9.97 -18.66
N ARG A 29 -11.53 8.77 -18.25
CA ARG A 29 -11.76 8.25 -16.90
C ARG A 29 -11.06 9.10 -15.84
N LEU A 30 -9.84 9.56 -16.12
CA LEU A 30 -9.08 10.44 -15.23
C LEU A 30 -9.79 11.78 -15.03
N ASP A 31 -10.30 12.38 -16.10
CA ASP A 31 -11.04 13.65 -16.03
C ASP A 31 -12.33 13.51 -15.22
N ASN A 32 -13.06 12.41 -15.40
CA ASN A 32 -14.23 12.08 -14.60
C ASN A 32 -13.86 11.90 -13.12
N ALA A 33 -12.81 11.12 -12.80
CA ALA A 33 -12.35 10.93 -11.43
C ALA A 33 -11.93 12.26 -10.76
N LYS A 34 -11.23 13.13 -11.50
CA LYS A 34 -10.85 14.47 -11.04
C LYS A 34 -12.08 15.37 -10.82
N LYS A 35 -13.09 15.27 -11.67
CA LYS A 35 -14.37 15.99 -11.51
C LYS A 35 -15.11 15.54 -10.26
N ASP A 36 -15.24 14.22 -10.05
CA ASP A 36 -15.89 13.63 -8.88
C ASP A 36 -15.21 14.02 -7.57
N PHE A 37 -13.87 14.09 -7.58
CA PHE A 37 -13.08 14.59 -6.45
C PHE A 37 -13.40 16.05 -6.14
N ARG A 38 -13.38 16.94 -7.14
CA ARG A 38 -13.70 18.36 -6.96
C ARG A 38 -15.13 18.57 -6.44
N GLU A 39 -16.09 17.82 -6.96
CA GLU A 39 -17.47 17.85 -6.47
C GLU A 39 -17.56 17.39 -5.02
N THR A 40 -16.93 16.27 -4.69
CA THR A 40 -16.89 15.73 -3.32
C THR A 40 -16.25 16.73 -2.35
N GLN A 41 -15.16 17.38 -2.76
CA GLN A 41 -14.47 18.41 -1.99
C GLN A 41 -15.36 19.65 -1.76
N SER A 42 -16.11 20.07 -2.77
CA SER A 42 -17.06 21.18 -2.65
C SER A 42 -18.17 20.87 -1.64
N ILE A 43 -18.77 19.68 -1.75
CA ILE A 43 -19.81 19.20 -0.82
C ILE A 43 -19.24 19.13 0.61
N PHE A 44 -18.06 18.55 0.77
CA PHE A 44 -17.35 18.47 2.05
C PHE A 44 -17.17 19.85 2.68
N ASN A 45 -16.61 20.81 1.95
CA ASN A 45 -16.38 22.16 2.46
C ASN A 45 -17.67 22.85 2.91
N LYS A 46 -18.75 22.70 2.12
CA LYS A 46 -20.07 23.27 2.45
C LYS A 46 -20.65 22.64 3.72
N GLU A 47 -20.66 21.31 3.80
CA GLU A 47 -21.18 20.58 4.96
C GLU A 47 -20.36 20.85 6.23
N MET A 48 -19.03 20.78 6.14
CA MET A 48 -18.14 21.03 7.28
C MET A 48 -18.28 22.45 7.79
N SER A 49 -18.40 23.44 6.90
CA SER A 49 -18.64 24.83 7.29
C SER A 49 -20.00 25.02 7.98
N GLY A 50 -21.02 24.27 7.56
CA GLY A 50 -22.33 24.26 8.22
C GLY A 50 -22.28 23.66 9.62
N LEU A 51 -21.69 22.47 9.75
CA LEU A 51 -21.57 21.75 11.03
C LEU A 51 -20.64 22.46 12.01
N SER A 52 -19.53 23.02 11.53
CA SER A 52 -18.59 23.81 12.32
C SER A 52 -19.27 25.03 12.93
N ARG A 53 -20.05 25.78 12.14
CA ARG A 53 -20.83 26.92 12.65
C ARG A 53 -21.87 26.50 13.70
N LYS A 54 -22.56 25.38 13.49
CA LYS A 54 -23.62 24.89 14.40
C LYS A 54 -23.07 24.35 15.72
N HIS A 55 -21.88 23.75 15.73
CA HIS A 55 -21.36 22.99 16.87
C HIS A 55 -19.96 23.45 17.34
N SER A 56 -19.50 24.65 16.95
CA SER A 56 -18.14 25.17 17.20
C SER A 56 -17.63 24.97 18.63
N LYS A 57 -18.39 25.39 19.64
CA LYS A 57 -18.04 25.23 21.07
C LYS A 57 -17.86 23.77 21.49
N HIS A 58 -18.70 22.87 20.96
CA HIS A 58 -18.64 21.45 21.29
C HIS A 58 -17.49 20.75 20.55
N ILE A 59 -17.24 21.12 19.29
CA ILE A 59 -16.10 20.63 18.50
C ILE A 59 -14.79 20.97 19.20
N ALA A 60 -14.62 22.22 19.65
CA ALA A 60 -13.40 22.64 20.35
C ALA A 60 -13.11 21.79 21.60
N LYS A 61 -14.15 21.50 22.41
CA LYS A 61 -14.03 20.69 23.63
C LYS A 61 -13.82 19.21 23.36
N SER A 62 -14.54 18.64 22.39
CA SER A 62 -14.44 17.21 22.06
C SER A 62 -13.21 16.86 21.22
N ARG A 63 -12.45 17.85 20.73
CA ARG A 63 -11.33 17.62 19.81
C ARG A 63 -10.29 16.66 20.38
N ILE A 64 -9.89 16.87 21.64
CA ILE A 64 -8.89 16.03 22.30
C ILE A 64 -9.37 14.57 22.35
N PHE A 65 -10.65 14.34 22.66
CA PHE A 65 -11.24 13.01 22.65
C PHE A 65 -11.17 12.34 21.27
N PHE A 66 -11.61 13.03 20.20
CA PHE A 66 -11.62 12.43 18.86
C PHE A 66 -10.21 12.24 18.27
N ASP A 67 -9.27 13.16 18.57
CA ASP A 67 -7.87 13.02 18.17
C ASP A 67 -7.24 11.81 18.89
N LEU A 68 -7.51 11.64 20.19
CA LEU A 68 -7.04 10.48 20.96
C LEU A 68 -7.73 9.17 20.52
N LYS A 69 -9.01 9.22 20.14
CA LYS A 69 -9.75 8.06 19.59
C LYS A 69 -9.18 7.61 18.24
N ALA A 70 -8.75 8.55 17.40
CA ALA A 70 -8.03 8.22 16.18
C ALA A 70 -6.70 7.53 16.49
N LYS A 71 -5.96 8.03 17.51
CA LYS A 71 -4.70 7.43 17.95
C LYS A 71 -4.88 6.04 18.54
N GLU A 72 -5.91 5.82 19.33
CA GLU A 72 -6.28 4.50 19.87
C GLU A 72 -6.45 3.47 18.74
N ASN A 73 -7.14 3.82 17.66
CA ASN A 73 -7.30 2.91 16.50
C ASN A 73 -5.95 2.57 15.85
N GLU A 74 -5.04 3.54 15.71
CA GLU A 74 -3.68 3.28 15.23
C GLU A 74 -2.90 2.34 16.17
N LEU A 75 -3.00 2.58 17.49
CA LEU A 75 -2.35 1.74 18.50
C LEU A 75 -2.93 0.33 18.50
N LYS A 76 -4.24 0.16 18.34
CA LYS A 76 -4.90 -1.16 18.20
C LYS A 76 -4.35 -1.93 17.01
N ASN A 77 -4.29 -1.29 15.83
CA ASN A 77 -3.74 -1.92 14.63
C ASN A 77 -2.25 -2.27 14.81
N SER A 78 -1.46 -1.37 15.43
CA SER A 78 -0.04 -1.61 15.71
C SER A 78 0.18 -2.74 16.71
N ALA A 79 -0.62 -2.81 17.77
CA ALA A 79 -0.55 -3.86 18.78
C ALA A 79 -0.95 -5.20 18.18
N GLN A 80 -2.00 -5.26 17.36
CA GLN A 80 -2.39 -6.46 16.64
C GLN A 80 -1.26 -6.95 15.71
N THR A 81 -0.67 -6.06 14.93
CA THR A 81 0.46 -6.40 14.05
C THR A 81 1.64 -6.93 14.86
N ALA A 82 1.96 -6.32 16.00
CA ALA A 82 3.01 -6.80 16.89
C ALA A 82 2.69 -8.17 17.49
N ALA A 83 1.43 -8.42 17.89
CA ALA A 83 0.96 -9.71 18.39
C ALA A 83 1.08 -10.81 17.34
N GLU A 84 0.69 -10.52 16.09
CA GLU A 84 0.84 -11.44 14.96
C GLU A 84 2.32 -11.75 14.68
N ASN A 85 3.19 -10.75 14.77
CA ASN A 85 4.63 -10.94 14.61
C ASN A 85 5.22 -11.80 15.73
N TYR A 86 4.87 -11.52 16.99
CA TYR A 86 5.28 -12.32 18.14
C TYR A 86 4.86 -13.79 17.98
N LYS A 87 3.60 -14.05 17.64
CA LYS A 87 3.11 -15.40 17.34
C LYS A 87 3.90 -16.10 16.23
N LYS A 88 4.25 -15.38 15.16
CA LYS A 88 5.09 -15.93 14.09
C LYS A 88 6.47 -16.33 14.61
N LYS A 89 7.11 -15.48 15.42
CA LYS A 89 8.43 -15.76 16.03
C LYS A 89 8.37 -16.94 17.01
N GLN A 90 7.32 -17.03 17.83
CA GLN A 90 7.08 -18.20 18.69
C GLN A 90 6.99 -19.51 17.89
N ILE A 91 6.23 -19.50 16.79
CA ILE A 91 6.09 -20.69 15.91
C ILE A 91 7.45 -21.09 15.34
N ILE A 92 8.24 -20.12 14.84
CA ILE A 92 9.58 -20.39 14.28
C ILE A 92 10.49 -20.99 15.35
N HIS A 93 10.51 -20.42 16.54
CA HIS A 93 11.33 -20.91 17.66
C HIS A 93 10.95 -22.34 18.07
N GLU A 94 9.65 -22.63 18.15
CA GLU A 94 9.14 -23.98 18.46
C GLU A 94 9.51 -24.98 17.36
N LEU A 95 9.40 -24.62 16.09
CA LEU A 95 9.83 -25.46 14.97
C LEU A 95 11.34 -25.73 15.00
N SER A 96 12.17 -24.73 15.35
CA SER A 96 13.61 -24.89 15.50
C SER A 96 13.96 -25.88 16.62
N LYS A 97 13.24 -25.83 17.75
CA LYS A 97 13.38 -26.79 18.85
C LYS A 97 13.01 -28.21 18.42
N GLN A 98 11.88 -28.37 17.74
CA GLN A 98 11.44 -29.67 17.21
C GLN A 98 12.44 -30.25 16.20
N HIS A 99 13.05 -29.40 15.36
CA HIS A 99 14.08 -29.84 14.42
C HIS A 99 15.34 -30.34 15.12
N LEU A 100 15.78 -29.67 16.19
CA LEU A 100 16.89 -30.15 17.01
C LEU A 100 16.57 -31.51 17.66
N ASP A 101 15.37 -31.66 18.22
CA ASP A 101 14.92 -32.92 18.81
C ASP A 101 14.91 -34.07 17.77
N GLU A 102 14.51 -33.80 16.53
CA GLU A 102 14.53 -34.77 15.45
C GLU A 102 15.97 -35.15 15.07
N LEU A 103 16.85 -34.16 14.87
CA LEU A 103 18.28 -34.38 14.58
C LEU A 103 18.95 -35.24 15.66
N MET A 104 18.64 -34.98 16.94
CA MET A 104 19.17 -35.77 18.06
C MET A 104 18.65 -37.21 18.09
N ARG A 105 17.47 -37.49 17.53
CA ARG A 105 16.88 -38.84 17.48
C ARG A 105 17.35 -39.66 16.28
N THR A 106 17.54 -39.01 15.13
CA THR A 106 17.78 -39.71 13.85
C THR A 106 19.24 -39.80 13.45
N SER A 107 20.09 -38.90 13.94
CA SER A 107 21.44 -38.69 13.40
C SER A 107 22.53 -39.27 14.31
N ASN A 108 23.63 -39.73 13.70
CA ASN A 108 24.83 -40.11 14.46
C ASN A 108 25.51 -38.84 15.01
N ILE A 109 25.43 -38.63 16.33
CA ILE A 109 25.79 -37.36 16.99
C ILE A 109 27.23 -36.92 16.67
N GLU A 110 28.17 -37.86 16.51
CA GLU A 110 29.57 -37.56 16.22
C GLU A 110 29.79 -37.02 14.79
N GLU A 111 29.01 -37.48 13.82
CA GLU A 111 29.14 -37.10 12.41
C GLU A 111 28.39 -35.79 12.10
N TYR A 112 27.37 -35.46 12.90
CA TYR A 112 26.50 -34.29 12.72
C TYR A 112 26.69 -33.20 13.79
N SER A 113 27.79 -33.21 14.54
CA SER A 113 27.99 -32.28 15.67
C SER A 113 28.02 -30.81 15.27
N GLU A 114 28.57 -30.49 14.09
CA GLU A 114 28.60 -29.13 13.53
C GLU A 114 27.19 -28.64 13.18
N VAL A 115 26.38 -29.50 12.55
CA VAL A 115 24.98 -29.19 12.19
C VAL A 115 24.14 -28.99 13.45
N ILE A 116 24.33 -29.84 14.47
CA ILE A 116 23.65 -29.69 15.76
C ILE A 116 24.04 -28.37 16.44
N SER A 117 25.33 -28.01 16.41
CA SER A 117 25.81 -26.75 16.99
C SER A 117 25.20 -25.53 16.29
N GLN A 118 25.17 -25.54 14.95
CA GLN A 118 24.49 -24.50 14.16
C GLN A 118 22.99 -24.40 14.50
N GLN A 119 22.32 -25.53 14.66
CA GLN A 119 20.90 -25.54 15.03
C GLN A 119 20.65 -24.98 16.43
N ILE A 120 21.55 -25.23 17.39
CA ILE A 120 21.49 -24.64 18.73
C ILE A 120 21.65 -23.12 18.66
N GLU A 121 22.60 -22.62 17.87
CA GLU A 121 22.76 -21.18 17.65
C GLU A 121 21.51 -20.55 17.04
N MET A 122 20.88 -21.19 16.05
CA MET A 122 19.61 -20.74 15.47
C MET A 122 18.46 -20.74 16.49
N ILE A 123 18.41 -21.71 17.40
CA ILE A 123 17.42 -21.71 18.49
C ILE A 123 17.64 -20.50 19.39
N HIS A 124 18.88 -20.21 19.79
CA HIS A 124 19.20 -19.06 20.62
C HIS A 124 18.85 -17.74 19.91
N GLU A 125 19.15 -17.62 18.61
CA GLU A 125 18.78 -16.45 17.81
C GLU A 125 17.25 -16.29 17.76
N SER A 126 16.52 -17.36 17.45
CA SER A 126 15.05 -17.32 17.40
C SER A 126 14.40 -17.04 18.77
N GLU A 127 15.03 -17.45 19.87
CA GLU A 127 14.61 -17.10 21.24
C GLU A 127 14.76 -15.60 21.50
N ASN A 128 15.92 -15.04 21.18
CA ASN A 128 16.18 -13.60 21.29
C ASN A 128 15.20 -12.77 20.42
N GLU A 129 14.93 -13.21 19.19
CA GLU A 129 13.93 -12.56 18.32
C GLU A 129 12.51 -12.64 18.89
N CYS A 130 12.18 -13.74 19.57
CA CYS A 130 10.90 -13.94 20.23
C CYS A 130 10.75 -13.00 21.43
N GLU A 131 11.76 -12.90 22.29
CA GLU A 131 11.80 -11.97 23.43
C GLU A 131 11.66 -10.51 22.99
N GLU A 132 12.37 -10.11 21.93
CA GLU A 132 12.26 -8.74 21.41
C GLU A 132 10.86 -8.46 20.85
N ALA A 133 10.28 -9.42 20.11
CA ALA A 133 8.93 -9.29 19.58
C ALA A 133 7.88 -9.21 20.71
N GLU A 134 8.08 -9.97 21.79
CA GLU A 134 7.26 -9.92 23.01
C GLU A 134 7.30 -8.54 23.65
N ARG A 135 8.51 -8.03 23.92
CA ARG A 135 8.73 -6.71 24.53
C ARG A 135 8.07 -5.60 23.72
N ILE A 136 8.18 -5.65 22.40
CA ILE A 136 7.52 -4.69 21.50
C ILE A 136 6.00 -4.80 21.66
N HIS A 137 5.44 -6.00 21.60
CA HIS A 137 4.00 -6.21 21.77
C HIS A 137 3.50 -5.70 23.12
N GLU A 138 4.17 -6.04 24.22
CA GLU A 138 3.83 -5.57 25.57
C GLU A 138 3.86 -4.05 25.68
N THR A 139 4.88 -3.40 25.12
CA THR A 139 4.99 -1.94 25.09
C THR A 139 3.79 -1.32 24.36
N LYS A 140 3.41 -1.87 23.19
CA LYS A 140 2.24 -1.39 22.42
C LYS A 140 0.93 -1.58 23.17
N ILE A 141 0.78 -2.68 23.90
CA ILE A 141 -0.39 -2.92 24.76
C ILE A 141 -0.42 -1.93 25.93
N GLY A 142 0.73 -1.64 26.56
CA GLY A 142 0.84 -0.63 27.60
C GLY A 142 0.38 0.77 27.13
N ASP A 143 0.87 1.21 25.97
CA ASP A 143 0.46 2.48 25.34
C ASP A 143 -1.05 2.51 25.05
N LEU A 144 -1.60 1.39 24.57
CA LEU A 144 -3.02 1.26 24.27
C LEU A 144 -3.88 1.38 25.53
N LEU A 145 -3.54 0.65 26.60
CA LEU A 145 -4.28 0.68 27.87
C LEU A 145 -4.23 2.07 28.52
N ALA A 146 -3.08 2.74 28.48
CA ALA A 146 -2.94 4.12 28.96
C ALA A 146 -3.86 5.08 28.18
N THR A 147 -3.92 4.90 26.85
CA THR A 147 -4.79 5.68 25.97
C THR A 147 -6.27 5.42 26.23
N GLU A 148 -6.68 4.17 26.41
CA GLU A 148 -8.06 3.78 26.74
C GLU A 148 -8.51 4.36 28.09
N SER A 149 -7.63 4.36 29.09
CA SER A 149 -7.89 4.99 30.40
C SER A 149 -8.10 6.50 30.29
N CYS A 150 -7.26 7.18 29.49
CA CYS A 150 -7.43 8.61 29.21
C CYS A 150 -8.72 8.90 28.45
N LEU A 151 -9.09 8.05 27.49
CA LEU A 151 -10.35 8.17 26.74
C LEU A 151 -11.57 8.04 27.64
N ALA A 152 -11.58 7.09 28.59
CA ALA A 152 -12.66 6.94 29.54
C ALA A 152 -12.89 8.22 30.37
N LYS A 153 -11.81 8.82 30.87
CA LYS A 153 -11.86 10.10 31.61
C LYS A 153 -12.43 11.24 30.76
N LEU A 154 -11.97 11.35 29.51
CA LEU A 154 -12.46 12.38 28.58
C LEU A 154 -13.92 12.16 28.17
N GLU A 155 -14.36 10.90 28.07
CA GLU A 155 -15.75 10.56 27.78
C GLU A 155 -16.69 11.03 28.89
N ASP A 156 -16.28 10.83 30.16
CA ASP A 156 -17.03 11.31 31.32
C ASP A 156 -17.05 12.84 31.38
N GLU A 157 -15.91 13.50 31.21
CA GLU A 157 -15.78 14.97 31.31
C GLU A 157 -16.51 15.72 30.18
N TYR A 158 -16.47 15.19 28.95
CA TYR A 158 -16.97 15.89 27.76
C TYR A 158 -18.18 15.23 27.09
N ARG A 159 -18.88 14.32 27.78
CA ARG A 159 -20.00 13.51 27.26
C ARG A 159 -20.99 14.26 26.35
N THR A 160 -21.48 15.42 26.79
CA THR A 160 -22.45 16.22 26.02
C THR A 160 -21.82 16.84 24.76
N SER A 161 -20.58 17.29 24.86
CA SER A 161 -19.87 17.88 23.73
C SER A 161 -19.55 16.83 22.68
N ILE A 162 -19.07 15.65 23.11
CA ILE A 162 -18.84 14.48 22.24
C ILE A 162 -20.13 14.10 21.50
N LYS A 163 -21.26 13.96 22.20
CA LYS A 163 -22.54 13.62 21.58
C LYS A 163 -22.99 14.66 20.54
N LYS A 164 -22.83 15.95 20.82
CA LYS A 164 -23.26 17.04 19.92
C LYS A 164 -22.33 17.26 18.74
N SER A 165 -21.03 17.00 18.87
CA SER A 165 -20.06 17.14 17.79
C SER A 165 -19.87 15.84 16.98
N LYS A 166 -20.40 14.70 17.44
CA LYS A 166 -20.29 13.38 16.78
C LYS A 166 -20.56 13.44 15.27
N GLN A 167 -21.67 14.05 14.85
CA GLN A 167 -22.03 14.17 13.44
C GLN A 167 -20.96 14.89 12.59
N TYR A 168 -20.27 15.88 13.15
CA TYR A 168 -19.18 16.58 12.46
C TYR A 168 -18.01 15.62 12.19
N TYR A 169 -17.57 14.87 13.20
CA TYR A 169 -16.43 13.95 13.05
C TYR A 169 -16.78 12.75 12.15
N GLU A 170 -17.98 12.19 12.24
CA GLU A 170 -18.42 11.08 11.37
C GLU A 170 -18.50 11.51 9.90
N ARG A 171 -19.10 12.68 9.61
CA ARG A 171 -19.14 13.20 8.24
C ARG A 171 -17.74 13.55 7.74
N LYS A 172 -16.90 14.13 8.59
CA LYS A 172 -15.49 14.41 8.26
C LYS A 172 -14.75 13.13 7.86
N ASP A 173 -14.84 12.08 8.68
CA ASP A 173 -14.21 10.78 8.40
C ASP A 173 -14.74 10.16 7.10
N TYR A 174 -16.05 10.16 6.89
CA TYR A 174 -16.67 9.68 5.65
C TYR A 174 -16.10 10.37 4.41
N PHE A 175 -16.08 11.71 4.39
CA PHE A 175 -15.55 12.45 3.24
C PHE A 175 -14.04 12.28 3.08
N MET A 176 -13.27 12.26 4.18
CA MET A 176 -11.83 12.02 4.12
C MET A 176 -11.51 10.66 3.50
N LYS A 177 -12.23 9.59 3.89
CA LYS A 177 -12.09 8.25 3.28
C LYS A 177 -12.46 8.25 1.81
N LYS A 178 -13.60 8.86 1.45
CA LYS A 178 -14.05 8.96 0.06
C LYS A 178 -13.06 9.72 -0.82
N MET A 179 -12.57 10.86 -0.34
CA MET A 179 -11.57 11.67 -1.03
C MET A 179 -10.22 10.95 -1.16
N LYS A 180 -9.80 10.22 -0.12
CA LYS A 180 -8.58 9.38 -0.18
C LYS A 180 -8.70 8.33 -1.29
N ALA A 181 -9.80 7.59 -1.35
CA ALA A 181 -10.04 6.61 -2.40
C ALA A 181 -10.08 7.24 -3.81
N GLN A 182 -10.66 8.44 -3.94
CA GLN A 182 -10.64 9.19 -5.21
C GLN A 182 -9.23 9.64 -5.61
N ILE A 183 -8.41 10.09 -4.66
CA ILE A 183 -7.01 10.43 -4.91
C ILE A 183 -6.23 9.20 -5.36
N GLU A 184 -6.37 8.07 -4.66
CA GLU A 184 -5.73 6.80 -5.04
C GLU A 184 -6.13 6.36 -6.46
N LEU A 185 -7.41 6.50 -6.82
CA LEU A 185 -7.89 6.22 -8.17
C LEU A 185 -7.28 7.16 -9.22
N VAL A 186 -7.19 8.46 -8.92
CA VAL A 186 -6.57 9.45 -9.81
C VAL A 186 -5.11 9.11 -10.04
N THR A 187 -4.35 8.84 -8.97
CA THR A 187 -2.94 8.45 -9.05
C THR A 187 -2.75 7.15 -9.84
N PHE A 188 -3.61 6.14 -9.61
CA PHE A 188 -3.60 4.90 -10.37
C PHE A 188 -3.84 5.14 -11.87
N LEU A 189 -4.84 5.95 -12.22
CA LEU A 189 -5.14 6.27 -13.63
C LEU A 189 -4.01 7.06 -14.29
N GLU A 190 -3.38 7.98 -13.57
CA GLU A 190 -2.20 8.72 -14.04
C GLU A 190 -1.03 7.78 -14.34
N ASP A 191 -0.73 6.83 -13.46
CA ASP A 191 0.31 5.83 -13.69
C ASP A 191 0.00 4.95 -14.90
N GLN A 192 -1.25 4.48 -15.03
CA GLN A 192 -1.68 3.68 -16.18
C GLN A 192 -1.53 4.43 -17.51
N ILE A 193 -1.89 5.73 -17.55
CA ILE A 193 -1.69 6.57 -18.73
C ILE A 193 -0.21 6.70 -19.05
N GLN A 194 0.64 6.95 -18.05
CA GLN A 194 2.09 7.03 -18.25
C GLN A 194 2.66 5.72 -18.80
N ASN A 195 2.22 4.58 -18.29
CA ASN A 195 2.65 3.27 -18.77
C ASN A 195 2.20 3.02 -20.22
N LYS A 196 0.98 3.42 -20.60
CA LYS A 196 0.51 3.31 -21.98
C LYS A 196 1.21 4.28 -22.92
N LYS A 197 1.53 5.50 -22.48
CA LYS A 197 2.35 6.46 -23.24
C LYS A 197 3.77 5.93 -23.47
N LYS A 198 4.38 5.27 -22.47
CA LYS A 198 5.67 4.57 -22.65
C LYS A 198 5.56 3.46 -23.69
N SER A 199 4.51 2.63 -23.63
CA SER A 199 4.27 1.58 -24.64
C SER A 199 4.14 2.15 -26.05
N TYR A 200 3.38 3.23 -26.20
CA TYR A 200 3.24 3.95 -27.47
C TYR A 200 4.59 4.43 -28.00
N SER A 201 5.38 5.11 -27.15
CA SER A 201 6.71 5.59 -27.54
C SER A 201 7.67 4.46 -27.92
N THR A 202 7.61 3.32 -27.22
CA THR A 202 8.40 2.13 -27.57
C THR A 202 8.02 1.59 -28.94
N SER A 203 6.72 1.47 -29.25
CA SER A 203 6.27 1.00 -30.56
C SER A 203 6.63 1.97 -31.69
N MET A 204 6.58 3.29 -31.45
CA MET A 204 7.07 4.29 -32.41
C MET A 204 8.57 4.12 -32.67
N ARG A 205 9.38 3.97 -31.62
CA ARG A 205 10.83 3.75 -31.76
C ARG A 205 11.15 2.44 -32.50
N ASN A 206 10.37 1.39 -32.27
CA ASN A 206 10.53 0.14 -33.01
C ASN A 206 10.25 0.33 -34.50
N LEU A 207 9.22 1.10 -34.87
CA LEU A 207 8.95 1.44 -36.27
C LEU A 207 10.08 2.27 -36.89
N GLU A 208 10.65 3.23 -36.16
CA GLU A 208 11.82 3.99 -36.60
C GLU A 208 13.01 3.07 -36.91
N ILE A 209 13.34 2.15 -35.99
CA ILE A 209 14.43 1.17 -36.17
C ILE A 209 14.17 0.28 -37.39
N ILE A 210 12.94 -0.23 -37.54
CA ILE A 210 12.58 -1.05 -38.71
C ILE A 210 12.74 -0.23 -40.00
N SER A 211 12.33 1.04 -40.00
CA SER A 211 12.46 1.93 -41.15
C SER A 211 13.93 2.18 -41.50
N GLU A 212 14.77 2.52 -40.51
CA GLU A 212 16.21 2.72 -40.68
C GLU A 212 16.90 1.48 -41.26
N GLN A 213 16.54 0.29 -40.76
CA GLN A 213 17.07 -0.98 -41.27
C GLN A 213 16.72 -1.23 -42.74
N ILE A 214 15.46 -0.97 -43.14
CA ILE A 214 15.02 -1.08 -44.54
C ILE A 214 15.80 -0.10 -45.42
N HIS A 215 16.01 1.13 -44.95
CA HIS A 215 16.77 2.14 -45.69
C HIS A 215 18.25 1.73 -45.85
N PHE A 216 18.88 1.24 -44.79
CA PHE A 216 20.26 0.76 -44.82
C PHE A 216 20.43 -0.40 -45.81
N GLU A 217 19.55 -1.39 -45.79
CA GLU A 217 19.57 -2.51 -46.73
C GLU A 217 19.43 -2.06 -48.19
N ARG A 218 18.56 -1.07 -48.46
CA ARG A 218 18.40 -0.50 -49.81
C ARG A 218 19.65 0.25 -50.28
N SER A 219 20.29 1.03 -49.41
CA SER A 219 21.53 1.75 -49.75
C SER A 219 22.70 0.79 -50.03
N MET A 220 22.87 -0.24 -49.20
CA MET A 220 23.89 -1.28 -49.42
C MET A 220 23.68 -2.05 -50.73
N ASN A 221 22.43 -2.33 -51.09
CA ASN A 221 22.12 -2.99 -52.36
C ASN A 221 22.33 -2.08 -53.58
N ALA A 222 22.23 -0.76 -53.42
CA ALA A 222 22.48 0.21 -54.49
C ALA A 222 23.97 0.53 -54.70
N GLU A 223 24.82 0.35 -53.68
CA GLU A 223 26.28 0.50 -53.80
C GLU A 223 26.99 -0.75 -54.33
N ASN A 224 26.37 -1.93 -54.18
CA ASN A 224 26.93 -3.23 -54.59
C ASN A 224 26.38 -3.77 -55.93
N GLY A 225 25.51 -3.01 -56.61
CA GLY A 225 24.92 -3.36 -57.91
C GLY A 225 25.31 -2.37 -59.00
#